data_AF-A0A1G3I568-F1
#
_entry.id   AF-A0A1G3I568-F1
#
_cell.length_a   1.000
_cell.length_b   1.000
_cell.length_c   1.000
_cell.angle_alpha   90.00
_cell.angle_beta   90.00
_cell.angle_gamma   90.00
#
_symmetry.space_group_name_H-M   'P 1'
#
loop_
_entity.id
_entity.type
_entity.pdbx_description
1 polymer ?
#
loop_
_entity_poly.entity_id
_entity_poly.type
_entity_poly.pdbx_seq_one_letter_code
_entity_poly.pdbx_strand_id
1 'polypeptide(L)'
;MPMLDYWNRIRGDAFAPRWEDFNIIDLPAHIRGGMVVLDYDRAKKDFRVRFWGVDLWDMFGADLTGKWISIVKDTGMMDRFRKHGVKMLETKQVQKVLHRGETSTGETETYPVLRLPISDDGVNVTKIITVRNAKQLGRRW
;
A
#
# COMPACT_ATOMS: atom_id res chain seq x y z
N MET A 1 3.95 -10.03 -11.69
CA MET A 1 4.37 -8.97 -10.72
C MET A 1 4.44 -9.69 -9.38
N PRO A 2 5.62 -9.87 -8.75
CA PRO A 2 5.76 -10.85 -7.67
C PRO A 2 4.75 -10.66 -6.52
N MET A 3 4.39 -9.41 -6.21
CA MET A 3 3.33 -9.10 -5.23
C MET A 3 1.93 -9.57 -5.64
N LEU A 4 1.50 -9.32 -6.88
CA LEU A 4 0.17 -9.72 -7.35
C LEU A 4 0.07 -11.24 -7.47
N ASP A 5 1.15 -11.88 -7.91
CA ASP A 5 1.23 -13.33 -8.07
C ASP A 5 1.18 -14.02 -6.68
N TYR A 6 1.90 -13.47 -5.70
CA TYR A 6 1.81 -13.90 -4.30
C TYR A 6 0.40 -13.71 -3.74
N TRP A 7 -0.19 -12.53 -3.90
CA TRP A 7 -1.55 -12.25 -3.43
C TRP A 7 -2.60 -13.20 -4.02
N ASN A 8 -2.52 -13.49 -5.33
CA ASN A 8 -3.41 -14.45 -5.97
C ASN A 8 -3.21 -15.88 -5.46
N ARG A 9 -1.98 -16.28 -5.17
CA ARG A 9 -1.70 -17.59 -4.58
C ARG A 9 -2.30 -17.73 -3.19
N ILE A 10 -2.14 -16.71 -2.33
CA ILE A 10 -2.64 -16.77 -0.95
C ILE A 10 -4.17 -16.72 -0.90
N ARG A 11 -4.83 -15.91 -1.76
CA ARG A 11 -6.29 -15.80 -1.72
C ARG A 11 -7.03 -17.05 -2.21
N GLY A 12 -6.40 -17.85 -3.09
CA GLY A 12 -7.08 -18.93 -3.79
C GLY A 12 -8.33 -18.44 -4.52
N ASP A 13 -9.48 -19.01 -4.18
CA ASP A 13 -10.78 -18.63 -4.75
C ASP A 13 -11.47 -17.46 -4.02
N ALA A 14 -11.00 -17.09 -2.82
CA ALA A 14 -11.55 -15.96 -2.09
C ALA A 14 -11.26 -14.63 -2.79
N PHE A 15 -12.13 -13.63 -2.64
CA PHE A 15 -11.93 -12.33 -3.31
C PHE A 15 -10.65 -11.61 -2.85
N ALA A 16 -10.20 -11.89 -1.61
CA ALA A 16 -8.98 -11.38 -1.01
C ALA A 16 -8.47 -12.40 0.03
N PRO A 17 -7.15 -12.43 0.30
CA PRO A 17 -6.60 -13.27 1.36
C PRO A 17 -6.93 -12.69 2.73
N ARG A 18 -6.93 -13.55 3.75
CA ARG A 18 -6.93 -13.13 5.16
C ARG A 18 -5.55 -12.61 5.53
N TRP A 19 -5.48 -11.72 6.52
CA TRP A 19 -4.19 -11.19 6.96
C TRP A 19 -3.27 -12.27 7.55
N GLU A 20 -3.82 -13.23 8.29
CA GLU A 20 -3.04 -14.30 8.93
C GLU A 20 -2.38 -15.25 7.94
N ASP A 21 -2.94 -15.38 6.73
CA ASP A 21 -2.36 -16.19 5.65
C ASP A 21 -1.33 -15.39 4.82
N PHE A 22 -1.30 -14.06 4.98
CA PHE A 22 -0.43 -13.17 4.22
C PHE A 22 0.86 -12.86 5.01
N ASN A 23 1.92 -13.63 4.77
CA ASN A 23 3.21 -13.36 5.39
C ASN A 23 4.01 -12.34 4.55
N ILE A 24 4.34 -11.19 5.14
CA ILE A 24 5.16 -10.17 4.49
C ILE A 24 6.58 -10.70 4.21
N ILE A 25 7.15 -11.54 5.08
CA ILE A 25 8.54 -11.99 5.00
C ILE A 25 8.81 -12.82 3.74
N ASP A 26 7.79 -13.47 3.20
CA ASP A 26 7.86 -14.25 1.96
C ASP A 26 8.08 -13.36 0.73
N LEU A 27 7.89 -12.03 0.87
CA LEU A 27 8.12 -11.07 -0.22
C LEU A 27 9.60 -10.67 -0.32
N PRO A 28 10.12 -10.49 -1.55
CA PRO A 28 11.44 -9.91 -1.76
C PRO A 28 11.65 -8.59 -1.02
N ALA A 29 12.85 -8.37 -0.47
CA ALA A 29 13.16 -7.20 0.34
C ALA A 29 12.80 -5.86 -0.34
N HIS A 30 13.05 -5.73 -1.64
CA HIS A 30 12.73 -4.53 -2.42
C HIS A 30 11.22 -4.26 -2.57
N ILE A 31 10.36 -5.29 -2.44
CA ILE A 31 8.91 -5.10 -2.39
C ILE A 31 8.51 -4.65 -0.99
N ARG A 32 9.06 -5.30 0.04
CA ARG A 32 8.80 -4.95 1.45
C ARG A 32 9.20 -3.51 1.76
N GLY A 33 10.31 -3.04 1.21
CA GLY A 33 10.81 -1.67 1.42
C GLY A 33 9.86 -0.61 0.88
N GLY A 34 9.22 -0.84 -0.28
CA GLY A 34 8.25 0.08 -0.89
C GLY A 34 6.78 -0.19 -0.53
N MET A 35 6.51 -0.90 0.56
CA MET A 35 5.16 -1.36 0.92
C MET A 35 4.56 -0.61 2.11
N VAL A 36 3.26 -0.31 2.06
CA VAL A 36 2.44 0.11 3.20
C VAL A 36 1.32 -0.89 3.39
N VAL A 37 1.01 -1.22 4.65
CA VAL A 37 -0.24 -1.89 5.03
C VAL A 37 -1.06 -0.97 5.91
N LEU A 38 -2.35 -0.84 5.58
CA LEU A 38 -3.29 0.05 6.24
C LEU A 38 -4.48 -0.75 6.76
N ASP A 39 -4.70 -0.74 8.07
CA ASP A 39 -5.91 -1.24 8.70
C ASP A 39 -7.04 -0.23 8.50
N TYR A 40 -8.21 -0.65 8.03
CA TYR A 40 -9.40 0.20 7.95
C TYR A 40 -10.23 0.12 9.25
N ASP A 41 -10.45 1.25 9.90
CA ASP A 41 -11.34 1.39 11.04
C ASP A 41 -12.69 1.93 10.58
N ARG A 42 -13.72 1.06 10.62
CA ARG A 42 -15.09 1.39 10.20
C ARG A 42 -15.73 2.50 11.04
N ALA A 43 -15.45 2.53 12.34
CA ALA A 43 -16.05 3.51 13.24
C ALA A 43 -15.48 4.91 12.98
N LYS A 44 -14.16 5.01 12.75
CA LYS A 44 -13.50 6.28 12.43
C LYS A 44 -13.60 6.66 10.95
N LYS A 45 -13.97 5.72 10.09
CA LYS A 45 -13.93 5.85 8.63
C LYS A 45 -12.55 6.31 8.15
N ASP A 46 -11.51 5.73 8.73
CA ASP A 46 -10.13 6.12 8.50
C ASP A 46 -9.20 4.90 8.48
N PHE A 47 -7.97 5.12 8.02
CA PHE A 47 -6.96 4.08 7.91
C PHE A 47 -5.82 4.32 8.88
N ARG A 48 -5.42 3.26 9.58
CA ARG A 48 -4.24 3.25 10.46
C ARG A 48 -3.11 2.49 9.80
N VAL A 49 -1.91 3.07 9.81
CA VAL A 49 -0.71 2.40 9.30
C VAL A 49 -0.34 1.23 10.20
N ARG A 50 -0.42 0.01 9.64
CA ARG A 50 0.01 -1.24 10.28
C ARG A 50 1.49 -1.52 10.01
N PHE A 51 1.92 -1.28 8.78
CA PHE A 51 3.28 -1.55 8.34
C PHE A 51 3.75 -0.43 7.41
N TRP A 52 4.99 -0.01 7.62
CA TRP A 52 5.67 1.02 6.85
C TRP A 52 7.01 0.48 6.36
N GLY A 53 7.16 0.34 5.05
CA GLY A 53 8.38 -0.14 4.43
C GLY A 53 9.52 0.88 4.55
N VAL A 54 10.75 0.38 4.68
CA VAL A 54 11.95 1.21 4.92
C VAL A 54 12.24 2.21 3.80
N ASP A 55 11.93 1.89 2.54
CA ASP A 55 12.18 2.78 1.40
C ASP A 55 11.17 3.94 1.33
N LEU A 56 10.15 3.92 2.19
CA LEU A 56 9.18 5.01 2.31
C LEU A 56 9.67 6.09 3.29
N TRP A 57 10.64 5.77 4.15
CA TRP A 57 11.27 6.79 4.99
C TRP A 57 11.85 7.91 4.13
N ASP A 58 12.57 7.57 3.06
CA ASP A 58 13.20 8.54 2.17
C ASP A 58 12.17 9.48 1.51
N MET A 59 10.94 9.00 1.28
CA MET A 59 9.87 9.78 0.65
C MET A 59 9.11 10.68 1.63
N PHE A 60 8.85 10.19 2.84
CA PHE A 60 8.02 10.90 3.83
C PHE A 60 8.84 11.59 4.92
N GLY A 61 10.14 11.35 4.97
CA GLY A 61 11.05 11.80 6.03
C GLY A 61 10.74 11.21 7.41
N ALA A 62 9.84 10.22 7.49
CA ALA A 62 9.35 9.67 8.75
C ALA A 62 8.80 8.25 8.62
N ASP A 63 8.84 7.49 9.73
CA ASP A 63 8.04 6.29 9.92
C ASP A 63 6.62 6.67 10.36
N LEU A 64 5.63 6.24 9.58
CA LEU A 64 4.22 6.52 9.84
C LEU A 64 3.50 5.38 10.57
N THR A 65 4.21 4.33 11.00
CA THR A 65 3.63 3.18 11.71
C THR A 65 2.78 3.63 12.91
N GLY A 66 1.58 3.08 13.00
CA GLY A 66 0.60 3.38 14.04
C GLY A 66 -0.15 4.70 13.87
N LYS A 67 0.21 5.56 12.91
CA LYS A 67 -0.48 6.83 12.65
C LYS A 67 -1.77 6.61 11.85
N TRP A 68 -2.71 7.54 12.03
CA TRP A 68 -3.91 7.64 11.19
C TRP A 68 -3.59 8.47 9.96
N ILE A 69 -3.99 8.05 8.76
CA ILE A 69 -3.62 8.78 7.54
C ILE A 69 -4.26 10.17 7.49
N SER A 70 -5.40 10.38 8.16
CA SER A 70 -6.08 11.68 8.22
C SER A 70 -5.35 12.77 9.01
N ILE A 71 -4.39 12.40 9.87
CA ILE A 71 -3.61 13.37 10.68
C ILE A 71 -2.19 13.57 10.15
N VAL A 72 -1.78 12.79 9.14
CA VAL A 72 -0.46 12.93 8.53
C VAL A 72 -0.47 14.21 7.70
N LYS A 73 0.40 15.15 8.05
CA LYS A 73 0.66 16.33 7.21
C LYS A 73 1.55 15.90 6.05
N ASP A 74 1.02 15.94 4.84
CA ASP A 74 1.74 15.57 3.64
C ASP A 74 1.40 16.49 2.47
N THR A 75 1.91 16.14 1.28
CA THR A 75 1.66 16.89 0.03
C THR A 75 0.31 16.56 -0.61
N GLY A 76 -0.64 15.99 0.14
CA GLY A 76 -1.96 15.53 -0.33
C GLY A 76 -1.95 14.11 -0.92
N MET A 77 -0.87 13.35 -0.74
CA MET A 77 -0.81 11.95 -1.17
C MET A 77 -1.72 11.06 -0.32
N MET A 78 -1.80 11.29 0.98
CA MET A 78 -2.66 10.54 1.91
C MET A 78 -4.14 10.79 1.62
N ASP A 79 -4.52 12.00 1.23
CA ASP A 79 -5.89 12.30 0.80
C ASP A 79 -6.25 11.56 -0.49
N ARG A 80 -5.34 11.55 -1.48
CA ARG A 80 -5.52 10.75 -2.70
C ARG A 80 -5.63 9.27 -2.38
N PHE A 81 -4.76 8.77 -1.50
CA PHE A 81 -4.84 7.39 -1.02
C PHE A 81 -6.22 7.13 -0.42
N ARG A 82 -6.70 7.97 0.50
CA ARG A 82 -7.99 7.80 1.18
C ARG A 82 -9.14 7.70 0.19
N LYS A 83 -9.18 8.59 -0.81
CA LYS A 83 -10.20 8.56 -1.88
C LYS A 83 -10.19 7.23 -2.65
N HIS A 84 -9.01 6.75 -3.03
CA HIS A 84 -8.87 5.47 -3.74
C HIS A 84 -9.14 4.26 -2.85
N GLY A 85 -8.70 4.33 -1.60
CA GLY A 85 -8.88 3.29 -0.58
C GLY A 85 -10.35 3.06 -0.26
N VAL A 86 -11.12 4.14 -0.05
CA VAL A 86 -12.57 4.06 0.15
C VAL A 86 -13.25 3.37 -1.02
N LYS A 87 -12.90 3.72 -2.26
CA LYS A 87 -13.43 3.02 -3.45
C LYS A 87 -13.11 1.52 -3.45
N MET A 88 -11.93 1.11 -2.98
CA MET A 88 -11.57 -0.30 -2.88
C MET A 88 -12.42 -1.04 -1.83
N LEU A 89 -12.80 -0.38 -0.74
CA LEU A 89 -13.68 -0.98 0.28
C LEU A 89 -15.03 -1.41 -0.33
N GLU A 90 -15.52 -0.63 -1.29
CA GLU A 90 -16.78 -0.87 -1.99
C GLU A 90 -16.62 -1.89 -3.13
N THR A 91 -15.64 -1.69 -4.01
CA THR A 91 -15.51 -2.52 -5.22
C THR A 91 -14.82 -3.86 -4.97
N LYS A 92 -14.03 -3.97 -3.89
CA LYS A 92 -13.20 -5.14 -3.57
C LYS A 92 -12.20 -5.52 -4.67
N GLN A 93 -11.93 -4.61 -5.59
CA GLN A 93 -11.06 -4.85 -6.74
C GLN A 93 -9.65 -4.34 -6.50
N VAL A 94 -8.67 -5.08 -7.01
CA VAL A 94 -7.28 -4.63 -7.15
C VAL A 94 -7.23 -3.34 -7.95
N GLN A 95 -6.40 -2.39 -7.50
CA GLN A 95 -6.17 -1.15 -8.23
C GLN A 95 -4.72 -1.10 -8.73
N LYS A 96 -4.56 -0.82 -10.02
CA LYS A 96 -3.29 -0.48 -10.66
C LYS A 96 -3.36 0.99 -11.03
N VAL A 97 -2.55 1.83 -10.39
CA VAL A 97 -2.56 3.28 -10.61
C VAL A 97 -1.16 3.77 -10.98
N LEU A 98 -1.11 4.83 -11.77
CA LEU A 98 0.13 5.57 -12.02
C LEU A 98 0.14 6.78 -11.09
N HIS A 99 1.16 6.88 -10.25
CA HIS A 99 1.40 8.04 -9.42
C HIS A 99 2.45 8.93 -10.08
N ARG A 100 2.27 10.25 -9.94
CA ARG A 100 3.26 11.25 -10.31
C ARG A 100 3.88 11.78 -9.03
N GLY A 101 5.20 11.67 -8.91
CA GLY A 101 5.98 12.20 -7.79
C GLY A 101 7.14 13.05 -8.29
N GLU A 102 7.61 13.94 -7.44
CA GLU A 102 8.83 14.70 -7.69
C GLU A 102 9.99 14.00 -6.99
N THR A 103 11.11 13.87 -7.69
CA THR A 103 12.36 13.33 -7.15
C THR A 103 13.10 14.40 -6.36
N SER A 104 14.13 14.02 -5.61
CA SER A 104 14.99 14.96 -4.89
C SER A 104 15.74 15.95 -5.79
N THR A 105 15.84 15.69 -7.10
CA THR A 105 16.46 16.57 -8.10
C THR A 105 15.46 17.53 -8.75
N GLY A 106 14.18 17.49 -8.38
CA GLY A 106 13.11 18.29 -8.98
C GLY A 106 12.52 17.70 -10.26
N GLU A 107 12.99 16.53 -10.70
CA GLU A 107 12.42 15.84 -11.86
C GLU A 107 11.11 15.17 -11.50
N THR A 108 10.13 15.27 -12.38
CA THR A 108 8.83 14.62 -12.21
C THR A 108 8.86 13.21 -12.78
N GLU A 109 8.68 12.21 -11.93
CA GLU A 109 8.62 10.80 -12.32
C GLU A 109 7.18 10.27 -12.22
N THR A 110 6.82 9.37 -13.14
CA THR A 110 5.58 8.57 -13.04
C THR A 110 5.94 7.14 -12.71
N TYR A 111 5.38 6.60 -11.62
CA TYR A 111 5.65 5.24 -11.17
C TYR A 111 4.36 4.45 -10.92
N PRO A 112 4.36 3.13 -11.21
CA PRO A 112 3.21 2.28 -10.94
C PRO A 112 3.08 1.96 -9.46
N VAL A 113 1.84 2.00 -8.98
CA VAL A 113 1.43 1.58 -7.65
C VAL A 113 0.34 0.52 -7.78
N LEU A 114 0.52 -0.57 -7.05
CA LEU A 114 -0.47 -1.63 -6.94
C LEU A 114 -1.09 -1.56 -5.54
N ARG A 115 -2.43 -1.57 -5.48
CA ARG A 115 -3.18 -1.71 -4.23
C ARG A 115 -3.98 -3.00 -4.24
N LEU A 116 -3.94 -3.71 -3.13
CA LEU A 116 -4.52 -5.04 -2.96
C LEU A 116 -5.39 -5.08 -1.70
N PRO A 117 -6.63 -5.58 -1.78
CA PRO A 117 -7.48 -5.76 -0.61
C PRO A 117 -7.04 -6.97 0.22
N ILE A 118 -7.26 -6.90 1.53
CA ILE A 118 -7.18 -8.00 2.51
C ILE A 118 -8.51 -8.09 3.23
N SER A 119 -8.98 -9.30 3.53
CA SER A 119 -10.26 -9.56 4.17
C SER A 119 -10.15 -10.61 5.26
N ASP A 120 -10.25 -10.19 6.52
CA ASP A 120 -10.18 -11.11 7.66
C ASP A 120 -11.49 -11.92 7.84
N ASP A 121 -12.61 -11.46 7.28
CA ASP A 121 -13.94 -12.09 7.39
C ASP A 121 -14.46 -12.68 6.07
N GLY A 122 -13.70 -12.60 4.98
CA GLY A 122 -14.12 -13.08 3.66
C GLY A 122 -15.26 -12.28 3.01
N VAL A 123 -15.73 -11.20 3.64
CA VAL A 123 -16.84 -10.36 3.15
C VAL A 123 -16.39 -8.93 2.91
N ASN A 124 -15.63 -8.37 3.83
CA ASN A 124 -15.27 -6.98 3.90
C ASN A 124 -13.78 -6.77 3.66
N VAL A 125 -13.43 -5.69 2.95
CA VAL A 125 -12.04 -5.22 2.97
C VAL A 125 -11.76 -4.68 4.38
N THR A 126 -10.75 -5.24 5.01
CA THR A 126 -10.31 -4.90 6.37
C THR A 126 -8.95 -4.21 6.34
N LYS A 127 -8.14 -4.48 5.31
CA LYS A 127 -6.84 -3.83 5.09
C LYS A 127 -6.61 -3.58 3.61
N ILE A 128 -5.74 -2.62 3.34
CA ILE A 128 -5.23 -2.36 2.00
C ILE A 128 -3.71 -2.44 2.05
N ILE A 129 -3.14 -3.27 1.19
CA ILE A 129 -1.71 -3.28 0.92
C ILE A 129 -1.45 -2.39 -0.29
N THR A 130 -0.49 -1.48 -0.17
CA THR A 130 0.00 -0.66 -1.27
C THR A 130 1.46 -0.95 -1.49
N VAL A 131 1.84 -1.31 -2.72
CA VAL A 131 3.24 -1.45 -3.10
C VAL A 131 3.57 -0.53 -4.25
N ARG A 132 4.70 0.16 -4.13
CA ARG A 132 5.38 0.76 -5.28
C ARG A 132 6.49 -0.18 -5.73
N ASN A 133 6.74 -0.26 -7.04
CA ASN A 133 7.93 -0.97 -7.52
C ASN A 133 9.13 -0.02 -7.52
N ALA A 134 9.95 -0.08 -6.47
CA ALA A 134 11.12 0.80 -6.32
C ALA A 134 12.27 0.48 -7.29
N LYS A 135 12.29 -0.69 -7.98
CA LYS A 135 13.37 -1.05 -8.92
C LYS A 135 13.49 -0.10 -10.14
N GLN A 136 12.54 0.80 -10.36
CA GLN A 136 12.64 1.83 -11.40
C GLN A 136 13.36 3.11 -10.93
N LEU A 137 13.48 3.35 -9.62
CA LEU A 137 14.24 4.49 -9.11
C LEU A 137 15.69 4.08 -8.95
N GLY A 138 16.49 4.46 -9.95
CA GLY A 138 17.90 4.17 -10.03
C GLY A 138 18.65 4.50 -8.74
N ARG A 139 18.94 3.47 -7.94
CA ARG A 139 20.14 3.48 -7.11
C ARG A 139 21.33 3.30 -8.05
N ARG A 140 21.87 4.41 -8.55
CA ARG A 140 23.28 4.44 -8.95
C ARG A 140 24.07 4.46 -7.65
N TRP A 141 24.86 3.40 -7.45
CA TRP A 141 25.95 3.39 -6.48
C TRP A 141 26.99 4.43 -6.87
#